data_AF-A0A526Z541-F1
#
_entry.id   AF-A0A526Z541-F1
#
_cell.length_a   1.000
_cell.length_b   1.000
_cell.length_c   1.000
_cell.angle_alpha   90.00
_cell.angle_beta   90.00
_cell.angle_gamma   90.00
#
_symmetry.space_group_name_H-M   'P 1'
#
loop_
_entity.id
_entity.type
_entity.pdbx_description
1 polymer ?
#
loop_
_entity_poly.entity_id
_entity_poly.type
_entity_poly.pdbx_seq_one_letter_code
_entity_poly.pdbx_strand_id
1 'polypeptide(L)' 'MTDRLYSDPDLVQFYDIENEGGVDFDYCVGFAKDAGSVLDLGCGTGQLAAA' A
#
# COMPACT_ATOMS: atom_id res chain seq x y z
N MET A 1 -13.43 18.49 -11.35
CA MET A 1 -14.04 17.38 -10.59
C MET A 1 -12.90 16.61 -9.94
N THR A 2 -12.97 16.33 -8.65
CA THR A 2 -11.95 15.52 -7.97
C THR A 2 -12.09 14.07 -8.45
N ASP A 3 -10.97 13.43 -8.76
CA ASP A 3 -10.96 12.01 -9.13
C ASP A 3 -11.39 11.17 -7.93
N ARG A 4 -12.46 10.38 -8.12
CA ARG A 4 -13.05 9.54 -7.07
C ARG A 4 -12.30 8.23 -6.88
N LEU A 5 -11.51 7.82 -7.86
CA LEU A 5 -10.84 6.52 -7.86
C LEU A 5 -9.94 6.32 -6.62
N TYR A 6 -9.29 7.39 -6.15
CA TYR A 6 -8.38 7.34 -5.00
C TYR A 6 -8.98 7.87 -3.69
N SER A 7 -10.23 8.35 -3.70
CA SER A 7 -10.82 9.07 -2.56
C SER A 7 -12.19 8.56 -2.12
N ASP A 8 -12.88 7.83 -2.98
CA ASP A 8 -14.18 7.22 -2.68
C ASP A 8 -13.97 5.85 -2.01
N PRO A 9 -14.33 5.67 -0.73
CA PRO A 9 -14.13 4.41 -0.02
C PRO A 9 -14.79 3.22 -0.72
N ASP A 10 -15.92 3.47 -1.38
CA ASP A 10 -16.65 2.42 -2.10
C ASP A 10 -15.86 1.89 -3.31
N LEU A 11 -14.94 2.70 -3.86
CA LEU A 11 -14.06 2.30 -4.96
C LEU A 11 -12.69 1.82 -4.46
N VAL A 12 -12.14 2.48 -3.43
CA VAL A 12 -10.77 2.19 -2.96
C VAL A 12 -10.63 0.77 -2.41
N GLN A 13 -11.70 0.22 -1.83
CA GLN A 13 -11.71 -1.16 -1.30
C GLN A 13 -11.34 -2.24 -2.34
N PHE A 14 -11.56 -1.97 -3.63
CA PHE A 14 -11.22 -2.94 -4.68
C PHE A 14 -9.71 -3.06 -4.90
N TYR A 15 -8.93 -2.02 -4.56
CA TYR A 15 -7.47 -2.08 -4.69
C TYR A 15 -6.84 -3.16 -3.81
N ASP A 16 -7.34 -3.34 -2.58
CA ASP A 16 -6.84 -4.37 -1.66
C ASP A 16 -7.05 -5.78 -2.20
N ILE A 17 -8.18 -6.00 -2.88
CA ILE A 17 -8.54 -7.29 -3.48
C ILE A 17 -7.69 -7.54 -4.74
N GLU A 18 -7.52 -6.54 -5.59
CA GLU A 18 -6.84 -6.71 -6.89
C GLU A 18 -5.32 -6.63 -6.82
N ASN A 19 -4.77 -5.96 -5.79
CA ASN A 19 -3.33 -5.75 -5.62
C ASN A 19 -2.82 -6.41 -4.34
N GLU A 20 -3.44 -7.54 -3.98
CA GLU A 20 -3.00 -8.36 -2.86
C GLU A 20 -1.51 -8.73 -3.04
N GLY A 21 -0.72 -8.45 -2.00
CA GLY A 21 0.75 -8.35 -2.07
C GLY A 21 1.45 -9.45 -2.88
N GLY A 22 2.57 -9.05 -3.52
CA GLY A 22 3.39 -9.90 -4.37
C GLY A 22 4.88 -9.83 -4.04
N VAL A 23 5.70 -10.25 -5.01
CA VAL A 23 7.17 -10.35 -4.86
C VAL A 23 7.85 -9.00 -4.56
N ASP A 24 7.25 -7.90 -5.00
CA ASP A 24 7.66 -6.53 -4.72
C ASP A 24 7.39 -6.14 -3.26
N PHE A 25 6.25 -6.57 -2.72
CA PHE A 25 5.89 -6.44 -1.31
C PHE A 25 6.93 -7.12 -0.41
N ASP A 26 7.20 -8.40 -0.67
CA ASP A 26 8.19 -9.18 0.08
C ASP A 26 9.58 -8.54 0.02
N TYR A 27 9.96 -8.01 -1.15
CA TYR A 27 11.21 -7.28 -1.31
C TYR A 27 11.26 -6.02 -0.44
N CYS A 28 10.21 -5.19 -0.47
CA CYS A 28 10.15 -3.95 0.31
C CYS A 28 10.20 -4.22 1.81
N VAL A 29 9.47 -5.23 2.30
CA VAL A 29 9.51 -5.66 3.71
C VAL A 29 10.91 -6.14 4.08
N GLY A 30 11.53 -6.97 3.23
CA GLY A 30 12.89 -7.45 3.45
C GLY A 30 13.93 -6.33 3.44
N PHE A 31 13.80 -5.36 2.53
CA PHE A 31 14.67 -4.19 2.43
C PHE A 31 14.55 -3.26 3.66
N ALA A 32 13.33 -3.12 4.19
CA ALA A 32 13.03 -2.30 5.36
C ALA A 32 13.43 -2.91 6.71
N LYS A 33 13.68 -4.22 6.75
CA LYS A 33 13.76 -5.04 7.97
C LYS A 33 14.66 -4.48 9.09
N ASP A 34 15.81 -3.92 8.74
CA ASP A 34 16.80 -3.42 9.71
C ASP A 34 16.79 -1.89 9.85
N ALA A 35 15.81 -1.21 9.23
CA ALA A 35 15.67 0.24 9.34
C ALA A 35 15.05 0.62 10.69
N GLY A 36 15.58 1.67 11.34
CA GLY A 36 15.00 2.19 12.58
C GLY A 36 13.68 2.95 12.39
N SER A 37 13.41 3.40 11.15
CA SER A 37 12.17 4.08 10.77
C SER A 37 12.02 4.06 9.26
N VAL A 38 10.80 3.86 8.75
CA VAL A 38 10.47 3.89 7.32
C VAL A 38 9.29 4.81 7.07
N LEU A 39 9.35 5.57 5.97
CA LEU A 39 8.24 6.38 5.47
C LEU A 39 7.74 5.77 4.16
N ASP A 40 6.49 5.34 4.14
CA ASP A 40 5.81 4.82 2.95
C ASP A 40 5.11 5.96 2.21
N LEU A 41 5.61 6.34 1.04
CA LEU A 41 5.12 7.47 0.26
C LEU A 41 4.07 7.01 -0.76
N GLY A 42 2.89 7.62 -0.70
CA GLY A 42 1.78 7.19 -1.55
C GLY A 42 1.27 5.81 -1.15
N CYS A 43 1.21 5.55 0.16
CA CYS A 43 0.91 4.24 0.77
C CYS A 43 -0.45 3.63 0.37
N GLY A 44 -1.29 4.33 -0.39
CA GLY A 44 -2.59 3.85 -0.84
C GLY A 44 -3.47 3.51 0.35
N THR A 45 -3.92 2.26 0.43
CA THR A 45 -4.69 1.68 1.54
C THR A 45 -3.83 1.29 2.74
N GLY A 46 -2.51 1.44 2.66
CA GLY A 46 -1.56 1.21 3.76
C GLY A 46 -1.17 -0.25 3.95
N GLN A 47 -1.50 -1.14 3.01
CA GLN A 47 -1.26 -2.57 3.13
C GLN A 47 0.22 -2.93 3.38
N LEU A 48 1.17 -2.20 2.78
CA LEU A 48 2.61 -2.44 2.97
C LEU A 48 3.08 -2.08 4.37
N ALA A 49 2.65 -0.92 4.87
CA ALA A 49 3.01 -0.46 6.21
C ALA A 49 2.34 -1.27 7.33
N ALA A 50 1.27 -2.02 7.02
CA ALA A 50 0.54 -2.85 7.98
C ALA A 50 1.02 -4.32 8.04
N ALA A 51 1.87 -4.75 7.11
CA ALA A 51 2.45 -6.10 7.05
C ALA A 51 3.55 -6.30 8.10
#